data_AF-A0A345H0B0-F1
#
_entry.id   AF-A0A345H0B0-F1
#
_cell.length_a   1.000
_cell.length_b   1.000
_cell.length_c   1.000
_cell.angle_alpha   90.00
_cell.angle_beta   90.00
_cell.angle_gamma   90.00
#
_symmetry.space_group_name_H-M   'P 1'
#
loop_
_entity.id
_entity.type
_entity.pdbx_description
1 polymer ?
#
loop_
_entity_poly.entity_id
_entity_poly.type
_entity_poly.pdbx_seq_one_letter_code
_entity_poly.pdbx_strand_id
1 'polypeptide(L)'
;MKNMSIILLAFLVISCDTTTQTIAEEIAPTFSKITQYTYPKNTKDAPFKYRLDYYFDNKKPHRWIELDSNHNVITEYIYEYDSLWNHIGAKYREDGELNYNLERVHFKNDTTKVTQWLDSLGKPYYTMTDYLNPKGKTYRAEFKGNEIHGYDSTFYTKEGFPKRIFFTNTKGKVFNDRTFVYDSISDQKDWITRKKVMNDTVRELHVKETYYNDRYTDANGIFYEGIISTGMWSENTFSFTDDAQTMFVMRTADWDNQFGSIHAKSHGIFTTSTRIPVLDTIYNGAISPSGNKIIYSKKAEGDEFIYLLKKVENGWSEPVNLTLTSQIKGGYFYWLTEKDLFFYSDVQHGNIVQGTLINDQLKITDSLPILNTELGTEFSPYVNREKRFIIFTRYLESDGAQQGFFVSYNLGSYEVPKWSHPKKIKTLPYGWNAYFINDGRQFLYTNGDNIMSVSTKSLNLTYEKQSY
;
A
#
# COMPACT_ATOMS: atom_id res chain seq x y z
N MET A 1 -29.93 -8.55 87.91
CA MET A 1 -28.50 -8.89 88.08
C MET A 1 -27.88 -8.93 86.69
N LYS A 2 -26.73 -8.23 86.50
CA LYS A 2 -25.62 -8.52 85.56
C LYS A 2 -26.01 -9.04 84.15
N ASN A 3 -25.73 -8.37 83.04
CA ASN A 3 -24.39 -7.93 82.62
C ASN A 3 -24.46 -7.03 81.37
N MET A 4 -23.58 -6.04 81.36
CA MET A 4 -23.14 -5.25 80.22
C MET A 4 -22.48 -6.15 79.17
N SER A 5 -22.74 -5.95 77.88
CA SER A 5 -21.84 -6.40 76.80
C SER A 5 -21.87 -5.38 75.67
N ILE A 6 -20.74 -4.69 75.55
CA ILE A 6 -20.36 -3.76 74.48
C ILE A 6 -20.06 -4.61 73.25
N ILE A 7 -20.75 -4.37 72.14
CA ILE A 7 -20.38 -4.92 70.83
C ILE A 7 -19.60 -3.82 70.09
N LEU A 8 -18.30 -4.03 70.03
CA LEU A 8 -17.35 -3.29 69.20
C LEU A 8 -17.41 -3.90 67.79
N LEU A 9 -18.05 -3.24 66.83
CA LEU A 9 -17.98 -3.67 65.42
C LEU A 9 -16.85 -2.91 64.72
N ALA A 10 -15.77 -3.63 64.43
CA ALA A 10 -14.63 -3.14 63.68
C ALA A 10 -15.02 -2.88 62.21
N PHE A 11 -14.77 -1.67 61.73
CA PHE A 11 -14.80 -1.33 60.31
C PHE A 11 -13.60 -1.99 59.62
N LEU A 12 -13.87 -3.05 58.85
CA LEU A 12 -12.94 -3.60 57.87
C LEU A 12 -13.04 -2.75 56.59
N VAL A 13 -12.13 -1.78 56.46
CA VAL A 13 -11.90 -1.07 55.20
C VAL A 13 -11.08 -1.99 54.30
N ILE A 14 -11.75 -2.75 53.45
CA ILE A 14 -11.10 -3.47 52.34
C ILE A 14 -10.86 -2.42 51.25
N SER A 15 -9.65 -1.87 51.20
CA SER A 15 -9.20 -1.10 50.04
C SER A 15 -8.96 -2.08 48.89
N CYS A 16 -9.94 -2.23 48.01
CA CYS A 16 -9.70 -2.81 46.68
C CYS A 16 -8.83 -1.84 45.89
N ASP A 17 -7.53 -2.09 45.88
CA ASP A 17 -6.61 -1.54 44.88
C ASP A 17 -7.00 -2.16 43.53
N THR A 18 -7.93 -1.52 42.82
CA THR A 18 -8.15 -1.77 41.39
C THR A 18 -7.02 -1.11 40.63
N THR A 19 -5.83 -1.73 40.65
CA THR A 19 -4.81 -1.44 39.65
C THR A 19 -5.31 -2.03 38.33
N THR A 20 -6.10 -1.24 37.61
CA THR A 20 -6.50 -1.56 36.23
C THR A 20 -5.23 -1.54 35.40
N GLN A 21 -4.57 -2.69 35.27
CA GLN A 21 -3.54 -2.88 34.25
C GLN A 21 -4.25 -2.72 32.91
N THR A 22 -4.08 -1.55 32.30
CA THR A 22 -4.39 -1.32 30.90
C THR A 22 -3.54 -2.30 30.12
N ILE A 23 -4.13 -3.44 29.73
CA ILE A 23 -3.50 -4.38 28.81
C ILE A 23 -3.34 -3.60 27.51
N ALA A 24 -2.10 -3.24 27.18
CA ALA A 24 -1.79 -2.57 25.93
C ALA A 24 -2.34 -3.45 24.79
N GLU A 25 -3.22 -2.86 23.96
CA GLU A 25 -3.82 -3.59 22.85
C GLU A 25 -2.73 -4.06 21.90
N GLU A 26 -2.70 -5.35 21.60
CA GLU A 26 -1.71 -5.93 20.68
C GLU A 26 -1.92 -5.34 19.28
N ILE A 27 -0.93 -4.59 18.80
CA ILE A 27 -0.94 -3.99 17.47
C ILE A 27 -0.74 -5.12 16.46
N ALA A 28 -1.72 -5.31 15.59
CA ALA A 28 -1.68 -6.37 14.61
C ALA A 28 -0.86 -5.98 13.38
N PRO A 29 -0.19 -6.96 12.72
CA PRO A 29 0.47 -6.71 11.46
C PRO A 29 -0.56 -6.37 10.37
N THR A 30 -0.16 -5.49 9.45
CA THR A 30 -0.87 -5.14 8.21
C THR A 30 -0.18 -5.74 6.99
N PHE A 31 1.15 -5.88 7.04
CA PHE A 31 1.95 -6.49 5.98
C PHE A 31 3.18 -7.20 6.58
N SER A 32 3.69 -8.23 5.92
CA SER A 32 5.00 -8.80 6.26
C SER A 32 5.73 -9.27 5.01
N LYS A 33 7.03 -9.01 4.94
CA LYS A 33 7.92 -9.47 3.89
C LYS A 33 8.90 -10.48 4.48
N ILE A 34 8.95 -11.69 3.92
CA ILE A 34 9.91 -12.72 4.32
C ILE A 34 10.84 -13.00 3.16
N THR A 35 12.10 -12.63 3.30
CA THR A 35 13.15 -12.96 2.34
C THR A 35 13.82 -14.27 2.74
N GLN A 36 13.89 -15.22 1.81
CA GLN A 36 14.46 -16.54 2.04
C GLN A 36 15.73 -16.70 1.22
N TYR A 37 16.82 -17.09 1.87
CA TYR A 37 18.12 -17.34 1.26
C TYR A 37 18.43 -18.82 1.36
N THR A 38 18.38 -19.52 0.22
CA THR A 38 18.67 -20.95 0.16
C THR A 38 20.17 -21.16 -0.03
N TYR A 39 20.80 -21.92 0.86
CA TYR A 39 22.19 -22.35 0.68
C TYR A 39 22.27 -23.33 -0.49
N PRO A 40 23.12 -23.07 -1.50
CA PRO A 40 23.20 -23.93 -2.67
C PRO A 40 23.71 -25.31 -2.27
N LYS A 41 23.21 -26.36 -2.95
CA LYS A 41 23.67 -27.74 -2.73
C LYS A 41 25.10 -27.95 -3.24
N ASN A 42 25.52 -27.18 -4.25
CA ASN A 42 26.88 -27.13 -4.77
C ASN A 42 27.48 -25.74 -4.55
N THR A 43 28.76 -25.67 -4.20
CA THR A 43 29.48 -24.40 -3.95
C THR A 43 29.64 -23.49 -5.17
N LYS A 44 29.20 -23.94 -6.36
CA LYS A 44 29.26 -23.21 -7.62
C LYS A 44 27.94 -22.52 -8.00
N ASP A 45 26.84 -22.81 -7.32
CA ASP A 45 25.54 -22.23 -7.64
C ASP A 45 25.32 -20.94 -6.84
N ALA A 46 24.70 -19.94 -7.44
CA ALA A 46 24.27 -18.75 -6.69
C ALA A 46 23.16 -19.12 -5.70
N PRO A 47 23.13 -18.54 -4.49
CA PRO A 47 22.06 -18.78 -3.52
C PRO A 47 20.71 -18.38 -4.11
N PHE A 48 19.71 -19.27 -3.99
CA PHE A 48 18.36 -19.03 -4.50
C PHE A 48 17.60 -18.14 -3.51
N LYS A 49 17.24 -16.93 -3.96
CA LYS A 49 16.48 -15.95 -3.17
C LYS A 49 15.02 -15.99 -3.63
N TYR A 50 14.09 -16.28 -2.74
CA TYR A 50 12.66 -16.10 -2.99
C TYR A 50 12.03 -15.31 -1.85
N ARG A 51 10.94 -14.61 -2.16
CA ARG A 51 10.28 -13.64 -1.28
C ARG A 51 8.85 -14.10 -1.03
N LEU A 52 8.44 -14.07 0.23
CA LEU A 52 7.08 -14.39 0.64
C LEU A 52 6.45 -13.18 1.31
N ASP A 53 5.41 -12.65 0.69
CA ASP A 53 4.69 -11.46 1.14
C ASP A 53 3.36 -11.87 1.76
N TYR A 54 3.09 -11.42 2.98
CA TYR A 54 1.82 -11.61 3.69
C TYR A 54 1.08 -10.30 3.83
N TYR A 55 -0.20 -10.32 3.48
CA TYR A 55 -1.12 -9.21 3.63
C TYR A 55 -2.14 -9.58 4.69
N PHE A 56 -2.42 -8.66 5.60
CA PHE A 56 -3.33 -8.88 6.71
C PHE A 56 -4.53 -7.94 6.60
N ASP A 57 -5.70 -8.46 6.92
CA ASP A 57 -6.92 -7.70 7.08
C ASP A 57 -7.64 -8.16 8.35
N ASN A 58 -8.22 -7.22 9.09
CA ASN A 58 -8.80 -7.45 10.40
C ASN A 58 -7.95 -8.35 11.32
N LYS A 59 -6.64 -8.04 11.40
CA LYS A 59 -5.65 -8.78 12.20
C LYS A 59 -5.42 -10.25 11.77
N LYS A 60 -5.95 -10.69 10.61
CA LYS A 60 -5.84 -12.06 10.09
C LYS A 60 -5.15 -12.06 8.71
N PRO A 61 -4.41 -13.12 8.34
CA PRO A 61 -3.85 -13.23 7.00
C PRO A 61 -4.96 -13.23 5.95
N HIS A 62 -4.92 -12.30 5.01
CA HIS A 62 -5.87 -12.23 3.91
C HIS A 62 -5.29 -12.78 2.61
N ARG A 63 -3.98 -12.59 2.37
CA ARG A 63 -3.31 -13.09 1.18
C ARG A 63 -1.84 -13.37 1.47
N TRP A 64 -1.26 -14.33 0.77
CA TRP A 64 0.18 -14.40 0.63
C TRP A 64 0.61 -14.70 -0.80
N ILE A 65 1.78 -14.19 -1.16
CA ILE A 65 2.37 -14.35 -2.49
C ILE A 65 3.82 -14.79 -2.33
N GLU A 66 4.17 -15.89 -2.97
CA GLU A 66 5.53 -16.35 -3.12
C GLU A 66 6.08 -15.93 -4.48
N LEU A 67 7.24 -15.29 -4.45
CA LEU A 67 7.91 -14.68 -5.61
C LEU A 67 9.30 -15.28 -5.78
N ASP A 68 9.68 -15.62 -7.00
CA ASP A 68 11.04 -16.04 -7.34
C ASP A 68 12.06 -14.89 -7.24
N SER A 69 13.33 -15.16 -7.56
CA SER A 69 14.38 -14.14 -7.56
C SER A 69 14.19 -13.02 -8.58
N ASN A 70 13.35 -13.26 -9.60
CA ASN A 70 13.00 -12.32 -10.66
C ASN A 70 11.66 -11.62 -10.40
N HIS A 71 11.03 -11.86 -9.23
CA HIS A 71 9.71 -11.36 -8.84
C HIS A 71 8.53 -11.94 -9.65
N ASN A 72 8.70 -13.10 -10.28
CA ASN A 72 7.60 -13.85 -10.84
C ASN A 72 6.83 -14.57 -9.73
N VAL A 73 5.50 -14.61 -9.83
CA VAL A 73 4.62 -15.30 -8.87
C VAL A 73 4.80 -16.81 -9.03
N ILE A 74 5.30 -17.46 -7.99
CA ILE A 74 5.36 -18.92 -7.87
C ILE A 74 4.04 -19.45 -7.32
N THR A 75 3.55 -18.82 -6.26
CA THR A 75 2.30 -19.23 -5.60
C THR A 75 1.56 -17.99 -5.13
N GLU A 76 0.25 -17.97 -5.33
CA GLU A 76 -0.63 -16.97 -4.74
C GLU A 76 -1.75 -17.67 -4.00
N TYR A 77 -2.03 -17.20 -2.79
CA TYR A 77 -3.05 -17.77 -1.93
C TYR A 77 -3.85 -16.66 -1.26
N ILE A 78 -5.17 -16.73 -1.36
CA ILE A 78 -6.11 -15.71 -0.88
C ILE A 78 -7.10 -16.41 0.07
N TYR A 79 -7.09 -16.00 1.33
CA TYR A 79 -8.00 -16.53 2.35
C TYR A 79 -9.40 -15.94 2.19
N GLU A 80 -10.40 -16.79 2.36
CA GLU A 80 -11.82 -16.41 2.37
C GLU A 80 -12.38 -16.50 3.78
N TYR A 81 -13.11 -15.44 4.18
CA TYR A 81 -13.71 -15.31 5.49
C TYR A 81 -15.21 -15.04 5.39
N ASP A 82 -16.00 -15.51 6.36
CA ASP A 82 -17.40 -15.12 6.50
C ASP A 82 -17.55 -13.71 7.11
N SER A 83 -18.79 -13.23 7.28
CA SER A 83 -19.07 -11.91 7.86
C SER A 83 -18.60 -11.75 9.31
N LEU A 84 -18.33 -12.85 10.01
CA LEU A 84 -17.80 -12.89 11.38
C LEU A 84 -16.28 -13.13 11.39
N TRP A 85 -15.64 -13.06 10.22
CA TRP A 85 -14.22 -13.31 10.04
C TRP A 85 -13.77 -14.73 10.38
N ASN A 86 -14.66 -15.74 10.32
CA ASN A 86 -14.24 -17.13 10.40
C ASN A 86 -13.69 -17.58 9.05
N HIS A 87 -12.58 -18.33 9.07
CA HIS A 87 -11.97 -18.86 7.86
C HIS A 87 -12.86 -19.94 7.24
N ILE A 88 -13.35 -19.71 6.02
CA ILE A 88 -14.30 -20.59 5.31
C ILE A 88 -13.71 -21.23 4.06
N GLY A 89 -12.51 -20.84 3.65
CA GLY A 89 -11.91 -21.35 2.43
C GLY A 89 -10.74 -20.51 1.97
N ALA A 90 -10.23 -20.84 0.80
CA ALA A 90 -9.22 -20.06 0.12
C ALA A 90 -9.31 -20.27 -1.39
N LYS A 91 -8.70 -19.34 -2.13
CA LYS A 91 -8.39 -19.49 -3.55
C LYS A 91 -6.89 -19.47 -3.70
N TYR A 92 -6.33 -20.40 -4.45
CA TYR A 92 -4.89 -20.41 -4.71
C TYR A 92 -4.55 -20.80 -6.14
N ARG A 93 -3.38 -20.40 -6.61
CA ARG A 93 -2.83 -20.80 -7.90
C ARG A 93 -1.31 -20.91 -7.79
N GLU A 94 -0.74 -21.79 -8.59
CA GLU A 94 0.70 -22.01 -8.69
C GLU A 94 1.23 -21.49 -10.04
N ASP A 95 2.55 -21.52 -10.20
CA ASP A 95 3.26 -20.99 -11.37
C ASP A 95 2.68 -21.57 -12.68
N GLY A 96 2.35 -20.68 -13.61
CA GLY A 96 1.73 -21.01 -14.90
C GLY A 96 0.24 -21.29 -14.87
N GLU A 97 -0.42 -21.35 -13.70
CA GLU A 97 -1.87 -21.57 -13.62
C GLU A 97 -2.66 -20.27 -13.87
N LEU A 98 -3.60 -20.32 -14.81
CA LEU A 98 -4.50 -19.20 -15.12
C LEU A 98 -5.70 -19.13 -14.18
N ASN A 99 -6.14 -20.27 -13.66
CA ASN A 99 -7.34 -20.40 -12.84
C ASN A 99 -6.99 -20.70 -11.40
N TYR A 100 -7.81 -20.21 -10.46
CA TYR A 100 -7.66 -20.55 -9.06
C TYR A 100 -8.25 -21.93 -8.77
N ASN A 101 -7.48 -22.73 -8.04
CA ASN A 101 -7.96 -23.85 -7.26
C ASN A 101 -8.71 -23.33 -6.02
N LEU A 102 -9.69 -24.11 -5.56
CA LEU A 102 -10.58 -23.71 -4.47
C LEU A 102 -10.41 -24.62 -3.26
N GLU A 103 -10.35 -24.01 -2.09
CA GLU A 103 -10.38 -24.66 -0.80
C GLU A 103 -11.66 -24.29 -0.06
N ARG A 104 -12.26 -25.26 0.63
CA ARG A 104 -13.35 -25.05 1.57
C ARG A 104 -12.91 -25.47 2.96
N VAL A 105 -13.12 -24.59 3.94
CA VAL A 105 -12.80 -24.82 5.34
C VAL A 105 -14.08 -24.84 6.16
N HIS A 106 -14.17 -25.82 7.06
CA HIS A 106 -15.19 -25.84 8.09
C HIS A 106 -14.64 -26.43 9.39
N PHE A 107 -15.25 -26.05 10.51
CA PHE A 107 -14.88 -26.57 11.83
C PHE A 107 -15.89 -27.64 12.24
N LYS A 108 -15.40 -28.84 12.58
CA LYS A 108 -16.24 -29.88 13.20
C LYS A 108 -16.53 -29.56 14.67
N ASN A 109 -15.57 -28.90 15.32
CA ASN A 109 -15.60 -28.39 16.69
C ASN A 109 -14.39 -27.45 16.89
N ASP A 110 -14.25 -26.87 18.08
CA ASP A 110 -13.19 -25.91 18.43
C ASP A 110 -11.75 -26.46 18.30
N THR A 111 -11.60 -27.78 18.23
CA THR A 111 -10.30 -28.48 18.17
C THR A 111 -10.06 -29.17 16.83
N THR A 112 -11.02 -29.14 15.90
CA THR A 112 -10.95 -29.90 14.65
C THR A 112 -11.41 -29.06 13.48
N LYS A 113 -10.47 -28.71 12.60
CA LYS A 113 -10.71 -27.98 11.34
C LYS A 113 -10.54 -28.92 10.16
N VAL A 114 -11.41 -28.82 9.17
CA VAL A 114 -11.36 -29.63 7.96
C VAL A 114 -11.21 -28.70 6.76
N THR A 115 -10.16 -28.91 5.98
CA THR A 115 -9.91 -28.23 4.70
C THR A 115 -10.14 -29.23 3.57
N GLN A 116 -10.90 -28.83 2.56
CA GLN A 116 -11.21 -29.64 1.39
C GLN A 116 -10.81 -28.89 0.13
N TRP A 117 -10.04 -29.55 -0.74
CA TRP A 117 -9.66 -29.03 -2.05
C TRP A 117 -10.66 -29.53 -3.07
N LEU A 118 -11.20 -28.60 -3.85
CA LEU A 118 -12.33 -28.84 -4.73
C LEU A 118 -11.88 -28.87 -6.19
N ASP A 119 -12.39 -29.83 -6.95
CA ASP A 119 -12.22 -29.86 -8.40
C ASP A 119 -13.08 -28.77 -9.08
N SER A 120 -12.99 -28.67 -10.41
CA SER A 120 -13.77 -27.71 -11.21
C SER A 120 -15.29 -27.90 -11.10
N LEU A 121 -15.77 -29.03 -10.58
CA LEU A 121 -17.18 -29.32 -10.32
C LEU A 121 -17.57 -29.08 -8.85
N GLY A 122 -16.65 -28.58 -8.03
CA GLY A 122 -16.86 -28.31 -6.61
C GLY A 122 -16.81 -29.56 -5.72
N LYS A 123 -16.31 -30.70 -6.22
CA LYS A 123 -16.20 -31.94 -5.45
C LYS A 123 -14.84 -32.04 -4.75
N PRO A 124 -14.81 -32.43 -3.46
CA PRO A 124 -13.54 -32.66 -2.77
C PRO A 124 -12.74 -33.81 -3.40
N TYR A 125 -11.53 -33.53 -3.89
CA TYR A 125 -10.57 -34.55 -4.34
C TYR A 125 -9.48 -34.82 -3.30
N TYR A 126 -9.25 -33.86 -2.41
CA TYR A 126 -8.34 -33.99 -1.28
C TYR A 126 -8.92 -33.34 -0.03
N THR A 127 -8.65 -33.92 1.14
CA THR A 127 -9.16 -33.44 2.43
C THR A 127 -8.07 -33.56 3.49
N MET A 128 -7.84 -32.47 4.20
CA MET A 128 -7.01 -32.40 5.39
C MET A 128 -7.89 -32.17 6.61
N THR A 129 -7.71 -32.99 7.65
CA THR A 129 -8.32 -32.79 8.97
C THR A 129 -7.24 -32.37 9.94
N ASP A 130 -7.23 -31.09 10.30
CA ASP A 130 -6.35 -30.49 11.30
C ASP A 130 -6.89 -30.68 12.71
N TYR A 131 -6.06 -31.23 13.59
CA TYR A 131 -6.25 -31.23 15.03
C TYR A 131 -5.51 -30.04 15.63
N LEU A 132 -6.26 -29.17 16.31
CA LEU A 132 -5.82 -27.88 16.81
C LEU A 132 -5.45 -27.97 18.30
N ASN A 133 -4.38 -27.28 18.68
CA ASN A 133 -4.02 -27.10 20.08
C ASN A 133 -4.90 -26.01 20.72
N PRO A 134 -4.82 -25.75 22.05
CA PRO A 134 -5.62 -24.72 22.71
C PRO A 134 -5.42 -23.29 22.19
N LYS A 135 -4.37 -23.04 21.39
CA LYS A 135 -4.12 -21.76 20.71
C LYS A 135 -4.68 -21.74 19.27
N GLY A 136 -5.49 -22.73 18.88
CA GLY A 136 -6.08 -22.85 17.54
C GLY A 136 -5.08 -23.23 16.44
N LYS A 137 -3.88 -23.70 16.78
CA LYS A 137 -2.83 -24.06 15.81
C LYS A 137 -2.79 -25.56 15.54
N THR A 138 -2.67 -25.96 14.27
CA THR A 138 -2.52 -27.37 13.87
C THR A 138 -1.31 -28.00 14.55
N TYR A 139 -1.48 -29.00 15.40
CA TYR A 139 -0.35 -29.80 15.89
C TYR A 139 -0.27 -31.16 15.19
N ARG A 140 -1.39 -31.64 14.65
CA ARG A 140 -1.48 -32.87 13.87
C ARG A 140 -2.48 -32.70 12.73
N ALA A 141 -2.25 -33.34 11.59
CA ALA A 141 -3.20 -33.41 10.50
C ALA A 141 -3.36 -34.84 9.96
N GLU A 142 -4.53 -35.15 9.43
CA GLU A 142 -4.83 -36.40 8.73
C GLU A 142 -5.30 -36.10 7.31
N PHE A 143 -4.92 -36.96 6.38
CA PHE A 143 -5.10 -36.72 4.95
C PHE A 143 -5.93 -37.82 4.28
N LYS A 144 -6.81 -37.42 3.37
CA LYS A 144 -7.58 -38.32 2.51
C LYS A 144 -7.59 -37.78 1.08
N GLY A 145 -7.07 -38.57 0.14
CA GLY A 145 -7.00 -38.24 -1.29
C GLY A 145 -5.75 -38.86 -1.92
N ASN A 146 -5.58 -38.64 -3.23
CA ASN A 146 -4.46 -39.20 -3.99
C ASN A 146 -3.24 -38.26 -4.09
N GLU A 147 -3.39 -37.03 -3.60
CA GLU A 147 -2.34 -36.01 -3.55
C GLU A 147 -1.93 -35.75 -2.10
N ILE A 148 -0.77 -35.15 -1.88
CA ILE A 148 -0.29 -34.77 -0.55
C ILE A 148 -0.09 -33.26 -0.53
N HIS A 149 -1.01 -32.56 0.12
CA HIS A 149 -0.91 -31.13 0.42
C HIS A 149 -0.76 -30.97 1.94
N GLY A 150 0.47 -30.72 2.42
CA GLY A 150 0.73 -30.35 3.82
C GLY A 150 1.66 -31.27 4.63
N TYR A 151 1.59 -31.13 5.96
CA TYR A 151 2.43 -31.80 6.96
C TYR A 151 1.53 -32.43 8.02
N ASP A 152 1.79 -33.68 8.44
CA ASP A 152 0.94 -34.36 9.43
C ASP A 152 1.23 -33.94 10.87
N SER A 153 2.38 -33.30 11.14
CA SER A 153 2.84 -33.02 12.49
C SER A 153 3.53 -31.66 12.56
N THR A 154 3.10 -30.82 13.50
CA THR A 154 3.76 -29.53 13.80
C THR A 154 3.97 -29.35 15.31
N PHE A 155 5.22 -29.11 15.67
CA PHE A 155 5.62 -28.77 17.03
C PHE A 155 5.87 -27.28 17.13
N TYR A 156 5.56 -26.67 18.28
CA TYR A 156 5.69 -25.24 18.49
C TYR A 156 6.67 -24.90 19.62
N THR A 157 7.29 -23.72 19.55
CA THR A 157 8.01 -23.11 20.67
C THR A 157 7.04 -22.62 21.75
N LYS A 158 7.55 -22.13 22.89
CA LYS A 158 6.71 -21.57 23.97
C LYS A 158 5.95 -20.32 23.51
N GLU A 159 6.62 -19.52 22.68
CA GLU A 159 6.12 -18.33 22.00
C GLU A 159 5.08 -18.70 20.92
N GLY A 160 5.02 -19.98 20.53
CA GLY A 160 4.05 -20.50 19.58
C GLY A 160 4.50 -20.49 18.13
N PHE A 161 5.80 -20.34 17.86
CA PHE A 161 6.33 -20.44 16.50
C PHE A 161 6.56 -21.90 16.09
N PRO A 162 6.40 -22.29 14.81
CA PRO A 162 6.72 -23.64 14.37
C PRO A 162 8.18 -23.98 14.68
N LYS A 163 8.41 -25.01 15.49
CA LYS A 163 9.73 -25.52 15.87
C LYS A 163 10.17 -26.65 14.94
N ARG A 164 9.28 -27.59 14.62
CA ARG A 164 9.57 -28.74 13.76
C ARG A 164 8.30 -29.16 13.02
N ILE A 165 8.43 -29.46 11.74
CA ILE A 165 7.35 -29.96 10.90
C ILE A 165 7.84 -31.11 10.02
N PHE A 166 7.00 -32.12 9.84
CA PHE A 166 7.30 -33.30 9.02
C PHE A 166 6.00 -34.01 8.59
N PHE A 167 6.13 -35.02 7.73
CA PHE A 167 5.07 -36.00 7.51
C PHE A 167 5.58 -37.43 7.71
N THR A 168 4.68 -38.31 8.10
CA THR A 168 4.94 -39.71 8.41
C THR A 168 4.15 -40.58 7.45
N ASN A 169 4.80 -41.54 6.79
CA ASN A 169 4.06 -42.51 5.98
C ASN A 169 3.33 -43.54 6.85
N THR A 170 2.55 -44.42 6.22
CA THR A 170 1.82 -45.50 6.89
C THR A 170 2.70 -46.49 7.67
N LYS A 171 4.02 -46.50 7.43
CA LYS A 171 5.01 -47.33 8.14
C LYS A 171 5.72 -46.58 9.27
N GLY A 172 5.31 -45.36 9.61
CA GLY A 172 5.98 -44.57 10.66
C GLY A 172 7.27 -43.89 10.22
N LYS A 173 7.64 -43.93 8.93
CA LYS A 173 8.86 -43.28 8.43
C LYS A 173 8.61 -41.79 8.23
N VAL A 174 9.49 -40.97 8.79
CA VAL A 174 9.47 -39.51 8.71
C VAL A 174 10.10 -39.02 7.40
N PHE A 175 9.49 -38.02 6.79
CA PHE A 175 9.93 -37.34 5.57
C PHE A 175 9.78 -35.83 5.68
N ASN A 176 10.56 -35.11 4.87
CA ASN A 176 10.61 -33.65 4.82
C ASN A 176 10.72 -33.01 6.22
N ASP A 177 11.52 -33.64 7.06
CA ASP A 177 11.76 -33.21 8.43
C ASP A 177 12.58 -31.94 8.44
N ARG A 178 11.97 -30.88 8.97
CA ARG A 178 12.59 -29.56 9.04
C ARG A 178 12.34 -28.94 10.39
N THR A 179 13.41 -28.42 10.96
CA THR A 179 13.43 -27.72 12.24
C THR A 179 13.72 -26.24 11.99
N PHE A 180 13.14 -25.37 12.80
CA PHE A 180 13.39 -23.93 12.76
C PHE A 180 14.11 -23.48 14.02
N VAL A 181 15.20 -22.74 13.82
CA VAL A 181 15.95 -22.07 14.88
C VAL A 181 15.73 -20.57 14.73
N TYR A 182 15.20 -19.94 15.77
CA TYR A 182 14.88 -18.51 15.77
C TYR A 182 16.05 -17.75 16.39
N ASP A 183 16.70 -16.89 15.60
CA ASP A 183 17.87 -16.12 16.04
C ASP A 183 17.45 -14.80 16.72
N SER A 184 16.31 -14.23 16.34
CA SER A 184 15.82 -12.96 16.90
C SER A 184 14.29 -12.84 16.86
N ILE A 185 13.75 -12.10 17.84
CA ILE A 185 12.33 -11.79 18.03
C ILE A 185 12.21 -10.27 18.25
N SER A 186 11.19 -9.63 17.69
CA SER A 186 10.89 -8.21 17.85
C SER A 186 10.24 -7.89 19.20
N ASP A 187 10.15 -6.61 19.53
CA ASP A 187 9.44 -6.11 20.73
C ASP A 187 7.94 -6.48 20.71
N GLN A 188 7.37 -6.68 19.52
CA GLN A 188 6.00 -7.14 19.31
C GLN A 188 5.86 -8.67 19.38
N LYS A 189 6.89 -9.39 19.86
CA LYS A 189 6.91 -10.85 20.00
C LYS A 189 6.71 -11.61 18.69
N ASP A 190 7.18 -11.05 17.58
CA ASP A 190 7.22 -11.71 16.27
C ASP A 190 8.66 -12.07 15.90
N TRP A 191 8.88 -13.13 15.13
CA TRP A 191 10.25 -13.50 14.77
C TRP A 191 10.78 -12.62 13.65
N ILE A 192 12.06 -12.27 13.71
CA ILE A 192 12.75 -11.46 12.69
C ILE A 192 13.63 -12.36 11.82
N THR A 193 14.53 -13.13 12.44
CA THR A 193 15.43 -14.03 11.71
C THR A 193 15.25 -15.47 12.19
N ARG A 194 15.16 -16.41 11.25
CA ARG A 194 15.19 -17.84 11.54
C ARG A 194 15.98 -18.64 10.52
N LYS A 195 16.53 -19.76 10.96
CA LYS A 195 17.19 -20.77 10.12
C LYS A 195 16.29 -21.98 9.98
N LYS A 196 16.13 -22.47 8.76
CA LYS A 196 15.52 -23.78 8.47
C LYS A 196 16.64 -24.82 8.39
N VAL A 197 16.57 -25.81 9.26
CA VAL A 197 17.52 -26.91 9.38
C VAL A 197 16.89 -28.19 8.85
N MET A 198 17.57 -28.87 7.93
CA MET A 198 17.18 -30.19 7.42
C MET A 198 18.40 -31.10 7.41
N ASN A 199 18.26 -32.33 7.93
CA ASN A 199 19.36 -33.29 8.09
C ASN A 199 20.58 -32.63 8.76
N ASP A 200 20.34 -31.99 9.91
CA ASP A 200 21.35 -31.30 10.74
C ASP A 200 22.15 -30.20 10.03
N THR A 201 21.69 -29.73 8.87
CA THR A 201 22.33 -28.67 8.08
C THR A 201 21.38 -27.48 7.92
N VAL A 202 21.89 -26.26 8.09
CA VAL A 202 21.13 -25.05 7.74
C VAL A 202 20.94 -25.03 6.22
N ARG A 203 19.69 -25.10 5.77
CA ARG A 203 19.32 -25.07 4.35
C ARG A 203 18.87 -23.70 3.89
N GLU A 204 18.15 -22.99 4.74
CA GLU A 204 17.65 -21.66 4.43
C GLU A 204 17.82 -20.71 5.62
N LEU A 205 18.13 -19.44 5.32
CA LEU A 205 18.02 -18.32 6.23
C LEU A 205 16.80 -17.49 5.83
N HIS A 206 15.92 -17.20 6.77
CA HIS A 206 14.72 -16.40 6.54
C HIS A 206 14.84 -15.12 7.35
N VAL A 207 14.60 -13.98 6.71
CA VAL A 207 14.56 -12.65 7.33
C VAL A 207 13.18 -12.08 7.09
N LYS A 208 12.49 -11.70 8.17
CA LYS A 208 11.13 -11.16 8.16
C LYS A 208 11.15 -9.69 8.56
N GLU A 209 10.45 -8.89 7.78
CA GLU A 209 10.06 -7.53 8.12
C GLU A 209 8.54 -7.53 8.32
N THR A 210 8.09 -7.02 9.47
CA THR A 210 6.67 -6.93 9.81
C THR A 210 6.28 -5.47 9.95
N TYR A 211 5.17 -5.12 9.33
CA TYR A 211 4.64 -3.78 9.27
C TYR A 211 3.27 -3.77 9.93
N TYR A 212 3.00 -2.72 10.71
CA TYR A 212 1.83 -2.63 11.59
C TYR A 212 0.92 -1.43 11.24
N ASN A 213 1.38 -0.58 10.33
CA ASN A 213 0.71 0.65 9.93
C ASN A 213 -0.11 0.41 8.67
N ASP A 214 -1.39 0.81 8.68
CA ASP A 214 -2.31 0.71 7.54
C ASP A 214 -1.99 1.74 6.43
N ARG A 215 -1.08 2.67 6.69
CA ARG A 215 -0.51 3.60 5.72
C ARG A 215 0.66 3.03 4.94
N TYR A 216 1.19 1.87 5.35
CA TYR A 216 2.36 1.24 4.75
C TYR A 216 3.58 2.18 4.69
N THR A 217 3.74 3.01 5.72
CA THR A 217 4.85 3.94 5.84
C THR A 217 5.62 3.77 7.13
N ASP A 218 6.91 4.11 7.10
CA ASP A 218 7.77 4.19 8.27
C ASP A 218 7.40 5.36 9.20
N ALA A 219 8.21 5.55 10.26
CA ALA A 219 8.01 6.62 11.24
C ALA A 219 8.19 8.04 10.65
N ASN A 220 8.88 8.18 9.52
CA ASN A 220 9.08 9.44 8.80
C ASN A 220 7.98 9.67 7.75
N GLY A 221 7.07 8.72 7.56
CA GLY A 221 6.02 8.81 6.54
C GLY A 221 6.46 8.37 5.15
N ILE A 222 7.60 7.69 5.01
CA ILE A 222 8.08 7.15 3.72
C ILE A 222 7.43 5.78 3.48
N PHE A 223 6.93 5.53 2.28
CA PHE A 223 6.37 4.21 1.94
C PHE A 223 7.43 3.11 2.02
N TYR A 224 7.04 1.93 2.50
CA TYR A 224 7.93 0.77 2.50
C TYR A 224 8.31 0.35 1.07
N GLU A 225 9.55 -0.14 0.92
CA GLU A 225 10.08 -0.60 -0.37
C GLU A 225 9.21 -1.73 -0.97
N GLY A 226 8.86 -1.59 -2.25
CA GLY A 226 8.03 -2.54 -2.99
C GLY A 226 6.53 -2.34 -2.83
N ILE A 227 6.11 -1.32 -2.08
CA ILE A 227 4.73 -0.82 -2.09
C ILE A 227 4.65 0.28 -3.15
N ILE A 228 4.91 1.53 -2.77
CA ILE A 228 5.00 2.65 -3.71
C ILE A 228 6.47 2.97 -3.99
N SER A 229 7.26 3.00 -2.92
CA SER A 229 8.67 3.36 -3.00
C SER A 229 9.54 2.20 -3.47
N THR A 230 10.56 2.53 -4.25
CA THR A 230 11.53 1.57 -4.80
C THR A 230 12.80 1.47 -3.99
N GLY A 231 13.08 2.46 -3.14
CA GLY A 231 14.35 2.56 -2.39
C GLY A 231 15.59 2.84 -3.25
N MET A 232 15.42 2.94 -4.59
CA MET A 232 16.53 3.08 -5.54
C MET A 232 16.38 4.33 -6.42
N TRP A 233 15.14 4.74 -6.73
CA TRP A 233 14.86 5.85 -7.63
C TRP A 233 14.13 6.95 -6.86
N SER A 234 14.44 8.20 -7.20
CA SER A 234 13.68 9.35 -6.73
C SER A 234 12.29 9.35 -7.37
N GLU A 235 11.25 9.61 -6.57
CA GLU A 235 9.84 9.52 -6.97
C GLU A 235 9.18 10.90 -6.92
N ASN A 236 9.13 11.56 -8.06
CA ASN A 236 9.01 13.01 -8.12
C ASN A 236 7.66 13.53 -8.64
N THR A 237 6.81 12.70 -9.22
CA THR A 237 5.44 13.10 -9.62
C THR A 237 4.55 11.87 -9.58
N PHE A 238 3.33 12.03 -9.09
CA PHE A 238 2.35 10.96 -9.08
C PHE A 238 0.91 11.48 -9.19
N SER A 239 0.02 10.63 -9.65
CA SER A 239 -1.42 10.88 -9.73
C SER A 239 -2.19 9.56 -9.75
N PHE A 240 -3.50 9.60 -9.51
CA PHE A 240 -4.32 8.41 -9.40
C PHE A 240 -5.56 8.49 -10.29
N THR A 241 -6.06 7.33 -10.71
CA THR A 241 -7.42 7.18 -11.19
C THR A 241 -8.44 7.43 -10.08
N ASP A 242 -9.69 7.68 -10.45
CA ASP A 242 -10.72 8.09 -9.52
C ASP A 242 -11.08 7.03 -8.48
N ASP A 243 -10.95 5.76 -8.86
CA ASP A 243 -11.13 4.59 -8.00
C ASP A 243 -9.87 4.24 -7.18
N ALA A 244 -8.80 5.02 -7.34
CA ALA A 244 -7.48 4.77 -6.77
C ALA A 244 -6.96 3.34 -7.03
N GLN A 245 -7.39 2.69 -8.12
CA GLN A 245 -6.87 1.38 -8.52
C GLN A 245 -5.63 1.48 -9.40
N THR A 246 -5.40 2.63 -10.03
CA THR A 246 -4.22 2.87 -10.86
C THR A 246 -3.54 4.14 -10.42
N MET A 247 -2.22 4.07 -10.29
CA MET A 247 -1.36 5.20 -9.98
C MET A 247 -0.40 5.42 -11.14
N PHE A 248 -0.32 6.64 -11.64
CA PHE A 248 0.80 7.06 -12.47
C PHE A 248 1.90 7.59 -11.55
N VAL A 249 3.14 7.17 -11.81
CA VAL A 249 4.31 7.64 -11.08
C VAL A 249 5.47 7.87 -12.03
N MET A 250 6.18 8.95 -11.75
CA MET A 250 7.44 9.26 -12.38
C MET A 250 8.59 8.93 -11.45
N ARG A 251 9.62 8.34 -12.05
CA ARG A 251 10.85 7.96 -11.36
C ARG A 251 12.04 8.51 -12.08
N THR A 252 13.07 8.81 -11.30
CA THR A 252 14.31 9.34 -11.84
C THR A 252 15.51 8.85 -11.02
N ALA A 253 16.61 8.57 -11.71
CA ALA A 253 17.94 8.43 -11.10
C ALA A 253 18.78 9.72 -11.27
N ASP A 254 18.33 10.60 -12.16
CA ASP A 254 18.95 11.85 -12.58
C ASP A 254 17.84 12.78 -13.12
N TRP A 255 17.75 14.00 -12.60
CA TRP A 255 16.65 14.93 -12.85
C TRP A 255 16.40 15.25 -14.34
N ASP A 256 17.40 15.05 -15.19
CA ASP A 256 17.30 15.20 -16.65
C ASP A 256 16.67 13.97 -17.35
N ASN A 257 16.63 12.83 -16.67
CA ASN A 257 16.21 11.53 -17.18
C ASN A 257 15.13 10.91 -16.29
N GLN A 258 13.89 11.33 -16.50
CA GLN A 258 12.73 10.86 -15.75
C GLN A 258 11.83 9.96 -16.61
N PHE A 259 11.22 8.96 -15.99
CA PHE A 259 10.49 7.90 -16.68
C PHE A 259 9.08 7.75 -16.10
N GLY A 260 8.08 7.70 -16.97
CA GLY A 260 6.68 7.45 -16.59
C GLY A 260 6.38 5.94 -16.46
N SER A 261 5.66 5.58 -15.39
CA SER A 261 5.19 4.22 -15.17
C SER A 261 3.79 4.20 -14.55
N ILE A 262 3.10 3.07 -14.74
CA ILE A 262 1.79 2.81 -14.16
C ILE A 262 1.90 1.72 -13.10
N HIS A 263 1.30 1.98 -11.96
CA HIS A 263 1.14 1.08 -10.85
C HIS A 263 -0.30 0.63 -10.73
N ALA A 264 -0.53 -0.67 -10.85
CA ALA A 264 -1.83 -1.25 -10.54
C ALA A 264 -1.91 -1.59 -9.05
N LYS A 265 -3.03 -1.22 -8.44
CA LYS A 265 -3.39 -1.67 -7.10
C LYS A 265 -3.89 -3.09 -7.19
N SER A 266 -3.24 -3.99 -6.46
CA SER A 266 -3.63 -5.39 -6.35
C SER A 266 -3.84 -5.67 -4.87
N HIS A 267 -5.05 -6.05 -4.50
CA HIS A 267 -5.40 -6.45 -3.13
C HIS A 267 -5.03 -5.38 -2.09
N GLY A 268 -5.39 -4.14 -2.38
CA GLY A 268 -5.23 -3.02 -1.43
C GLY A 268 -3.88 -2.30 -1.51
N ILE A 269 -2.90 -2.81 -2.26
CA ILE A 269 -1.53 -2.26 -2.30
C ILE A 269 -1.10 -2.06 -3.76
N PHE A 270 -0.38 -0.97 -4.06
CA PHE A 270 0.31 -0.81 -5.33
C PHE A 270 1.57 -1.65 -5.31
N THR A 271 1.79 -2.53 -6.29
CA THR A 271 2.97 -3.43 -6.28
C THR A 271 3.56 -3.63 -7.67
N THR A 272 2.71 -3.68 -8.70
CA THR A 272 3.16 -3.94 -10.08
C THR A 272 3.42 -2.62 -10.80
N SER A 273 4.66 -2.40 -11.22
CA SER A 273 5.05 -1.25 -12.05
C SER A 273 5.17 -1.66 -13.52
N THR A 274 4.52 -0.94 -14.41
CA THR A 274 4.70 -1.07 -15.87
C THR A 274 5.25 0.23 -16.42
N ARG A 275 6.50 0.23 -16.89
CA ARG A 275 7.10 1.37 -17.58
C ARG A 275 6.39 1.63 -18.90
N ILE A 276 6.21 2.90 -19.25
CA ILE A 276 5.66 3.32 -20.55
C ILE A 276 6.80 3.94 -21.37
N PRO A 277 7.38 3.24 -22.36
CA PRO A 277 8.58 3.71 -23.07
C PRO A 277 8.43 5.08 -23.74
N VAL A 278 7.24 5.43 -24.25
CA VAL A 278 6.98 6.75 -24.85
C VAL A 278 7.05 7.90 -23.83
N LEU A 279 6.95 7.58 -22.53
CA LEU A 279 7.09 8.50 -21.41
C LEU A 279 8.51 8.48 -20.82
N ASP A 280 9.50 8.02 -21.58
CA ASP A 280 10.89 8.27 -21.24
C ASP A 280 11.23 9.75 -21.49
N THR A 281 12.07 10.31 -20.60
CA THR A 281 12.55 11.70 -20.60
C THR A 281 11.44 12.75 -20.56
N ILE A 282 10.42 12.53 -19.73
CA ILE A 282 9.39 13.53 -19.45
C ILE A 282 9.76 14.40 -18.25
N TYR A 283 9.13 15.56 -18.11
CA TYR A 283 9.36 16.47 -16.99
C TYR A 283 8.30 16.33 -15.88
N ASN A 284 7.03 16.21 -16.25
CA ASN A 284 5.96 15.82 -15.33
C ASN A 284 4.79 15.15 -16.09
N GLY A 285 3.83 14.57 -15.37
CA GLY A 285 2.62 14.01 -15.97
C GLY A 285 1.54 13.61 -14.96
N ALA A 286 0.35 13.33 -15.48
CA ALA A 286 -0.78 12.84 -14.69
C ALA A 286 -1.72 11.93 -15.52
N ILE A 287 -2.24 10.89 -14.87
CA ILE A 287 -3.26 10.01 -15.43
C ILE A 287 -4.67 10.58 -15.22
N SER A 288 -5.54 10.40 -16.20
CA SER A 288 -6.94 10.82 -16.11
C SER A 288 -7.73 9.98 -15.09
N PRO A 289 -8.86 10.50 -14.58
CA PRO A 289 -9.73 9.80 -13.64
C PRO A 289 -10.09 8.36 -14.05
N SER A 290 -10.39 8.13 -15.33
CA SER A 290 -10.76 6.83 -15.85
C SER A 290 -9.57 5.93 -16.20
N GLY A 291 -8.34 6.45 -16.13
CA GLY A 291 -7.14 5.72 -16.53
C GLY A 291 -6.89 5.62 -18.04
N ASN A 292 -7.69 6.31 -18.85
CA ASN A 292 -7.64 6.19 -20.32
C ASN A 292 -6.80 7.26 -21.00
N LYS A 293 -6.33 8.28 -20.28
CA LYS A 293 -5.45 9.31 -20.83
C LYS A 293 -4.30 9.59 -19.88
N ILE A 294 -3.16 9.97 -20.43
CA ILE A 294 -2.05 10.56 -19.68
C ILE A 294 -1.72 11.89 -20.34
N ILE A 295 -1.80 12.98 -19.57
CA ILE A 295 -1.27 14.27 -19.98
C ILE A 295 0.11 14.43 -19.34
N TYR A 296 1.08 14.91 -20.11
CA TYR A 296 2.45 15.03 -19.64
C TYR A 296 3.15 16.19 -20.33
N SER A 297 4.31 16.58 -19.79
CA SER A 297 5.13 17.62 -20.37
C SER A 297 6.56 17.16 -20.64
N LYS A 298 7.20 17.81 -21.61
CA LYS A 298 8.63 17.67 -21.91
C LYS A 298 9.26 19.05 -21.98
N LYS A 299 10.44 19.19 -21.39
CA LYS A 299 11.29 20.37 -21.56
C LYS A 299 12.11 20.23 -22.84
N ALA A 300 12.03 21.21 -23.73
CA ALA A 300 12.85 21.30 -24.92
C ALA A 300 13.14 22.76 -25.22
N GLU A 301 14.40 23.10 -25.52
CA GLU A 301 14.80 24.46 -25.90
C GLU A 301 14.44 25.55 -24.88
N GLY A 302 14.35 25.20 -23.60
CA GLY A 302 13.95 26.12 -22.52
C GLY A 302 12.43 26.26 -22.33
N ASP A 303 11.63 25.63 -23.18
CA ASP A 303 10.17 25.64 -23.13
C ASP A 303 9.59 24.33 -22.58
N GLU A 304 8.40 24.40 -21.99
CA GLU A 304 7.66 23.24 -21.49
C GLU A 304 6.45 22.90 -22.36
N PHE A 305 6.60 21.87 -23.20
CA PHE A 305 5.58 21.42 -24.15
C PHE A 305 4.66 20.37 -23.54
N ILE A 306 3.36 20.51 -23.78
CA ILE A 306 2.30 19.63 -23.27
C ILE A 306 1.91 18.61 -24.33
N TYR A 307 1.81 17.35 -23.92
CA TYR A 307 1.42 16.22 -24.75
C TYR A 307 0.32 15.38 -24.10
N LEU A 308 -0.41 14.64 -24.92
CA LEU A 308 -1.46 13.72 -24.51
C LEU A 308 -1.25 12.32 -25.12
N LEU A 309 -1.31 11.29 -24.28
CA LEU A 309 -1.49 9.90 -24.68
C LEU A 309 -2.92 9.46 -24.41
N LYS A 310 -3.43 8.58 -25.27
CA LYS A 310 -4.71 7.88 -25.08
C LYS A 310 -4.47 6.39 -25.03
N LYS A 311 -5.17 5.71 -24.14
CA LYS A 311 -5.15 4.25 -24.05
C LYS A 311 -5.81 3.67 -25.30
N VAL A 312 -5.16 2.68 -25.90
CA VAL A 312 -5.65 1.89 -27.05
C VAL A 312 -5.58 0.40 -26.68
N GLU A 313 -6.15 -0.49 -27.50
CA GLU A 313 -6.28 -1.92 -27.20
C GLU A 313 -4.95 -2.56 -26.74
N ASN A 314 -3.84 -2.20 -27.40
CA ASN A 314 -2.51 -2.76 -27.14
C ASN A 314 -1.50 -1.74 -26.61
N GLY A 315 -1.94 -0.79 -25.77
CA GLY A 315 -1.04 0.14 -25.07
C GLY A 315 -1.49 1.59 -25.12
N TRP A 316 -0.59 2.47 -25.56
CA TRP A 316 -0.81 3.91 -25.64
C TRP A 316 -0.69 4.39 -27.09
N SER A 317 -1.48 5.40 -27.44
CA SER A 317 -1.43 6.05 -28.75
C SER A 317 -0.11 6.78 -28.97
N GLU A 318 0.13 7.21 -30.20
CA GLU A 318 1.13 8.25 -30.47
C GLU A 318 0.83 9.54 -29.67
N PRO A 319 1.86 10.28 -29.25
CA PRO A 319 1.71 11.56 -28.58
C PRO A 319 0.98 12.60 -29.43
N VAL A 320 -0.05 13.22 -28.86
CA VAL A 320 -0.66 14.43 -29.42
C VAL A 320 -0.01 15.65 -28.76
N ASN A 321 0.65 16.50 -29.54
CA ASN A 321 1.24 17.74 -29.04
C ASN A 321 0.16 18.82 -28.85
N LEU A 322 -0.30 18.97 -27.60
CA LEU A 322 -1.34 19.92 -27.24
C LEU A 322 -0.84 21.36 -27.31
N THR A 323 0.46 21.61 -27.09
CA THR A 323 1.03 22.95 -27.21
C THR A 323 0.90 23.49 -28.63
N LEU A 324 1.13 22.68 -29.66
CA LEU A 324 0.98 23.14 -31.05
C LEU A 324 -0.47 23.50 -31.40
N THR A 325 -1.43 22.70 -30.95
CA THR A 325 -2.84 22.92 -31.26
C THR A 325 -3.46 24.03 -30.43
N SER A 326 -2.98 24.22 -29.20
CA SER A 326 -3.61 25.09 -28.19
C SER A 326 -2.83 26.38 -27.93
N GLN A 327 -1.56 26.45 -28.36
CA GLN A 327 -0.62 27.52 -28.03
C GLN A 327 -0.43 27.74 -26.51
N ILE A 328 -0.56 26.64 -25.74
CA ILE A 328 -0.39 26.63 -24.28
C ILE A 328 0.84 25.78 -23.93
N LYS A 329 1.71 26.35 -23.10
CA LYS A 329 2.86 25.70 -22.48
C LYS A 329 2.63 25.53 -20.99
N GLY A 330 3.23 24.50 -20.39
CA GLY A 330 3.08 24.24 -18.96
C GLY A 330 3.19 22.78 -18.55
N GLY A 331 2.76 22.51 -17.32
CA GLY A 331 3.11 21.30 -16.59
C GLY A 331 2.28 21.09 -15.33
N TYR A 332 2.76 20.22 -14.45
CA TYR A 332 2.19 19.88 -13.15
C TYR A 332 0.66 19.73 -13.16
N PHE A 333 0.17 18.70 -13.85
CA PHE A 333 -1.25 18.55 -14.11
C PHE A 333 -2.01 17.88 -12.95
N TYR A 334 -3.22 18.34 -12.71
CA TYR A 334 -4.22 17.69 -11.87
C TYR A 334 -5.54 17.60 -12.61
N TRP A 335 -6.01 16.37 -12.84
CA TRP A 335 -7.33 16.13 -13.38
C TRP A 335 -8.38 16.21 -12.28
N LEU A 336 -9.38 17.09 -12.45
CA LEU A 336 -10.57 17.09 -11.62
C LEU A 336 -11.66 16.20 -12.23
N THR A 337 -11.78 16.20 -13.56
CA THR A 337 -12.70 15.34 -14.32
C THR A 337 -12.00 14.81 -15.58
N GLU A 338 -12.67 14.03 -16.41
CA GLU A 338 -12.12 13.57 -17.71
C GLU A 338 -11.83 14.68 -18.72
N LYS A 339 -12.30 15.90 -18.43
CA LYS A 339 -12.15 17.08 -19.27
C LYS A 339 -11.51 18.25 -18.53
N ASP A 340 -11.79 18.41 -17.24
CA ASP A 340 -11.35 19.58 -16.48
C ASP A 340 -10.06 19.28 -15.73
N LEU A 341 -9.10 20.19 -15.86
CA LEU A 341 -7.80 20.09 -15.24
C LEU A 341 -7.34 21.43 -14.66
N PHE A 342 -6.51 21.33 -13.63
CA PHE A 342 -5.74 22.44 -13.07
C PHE A 342 -4.27 22.15 -13.33
N PHE A 343 -3.52 23.15 -13.75
CA PHE A 343 -2.13 22.95 -14.15
C PHE A 343 -1.34 24.25 -14.08
N TYR A 344 -0.01 24.10 -14.07
CA TYR A 344 0.93 25.20 -14.20
C TYR A 344 1.00 25.67 -15.65
N SER A 345 1.01 26.98 -15.90
CA SER A 345 1.22 27.54 -17.24
C SER A 345 2.18 28.73 -17.26
N ASP A 346 3.09 28.72 -18.24
CA ASP A 346 4.07 29.78 -18.48
C ASP A 346 3.46 31.07 -19.04
N VAL A 347 2.20 31.04 -19.49
CA VAL A 347 1.52 32.18 -20.13
C VAL A 347 1.46 33.42 -19.22
N GLN A 348 1.68 33.26 -17.90
CA GLN A 348 1.72 34.34 -16.93
C GLN A 348 2.82 34.14 -15.86
N HIS A 349 4.07 33.87 -16.24
CA HIS A 349 5.20 33.71 -15.30
C HIS A 349 5.06 32.56 -14.30
N GLY A 350 4.32 31.52 -14.66
CA GLY A 350 4.26 30.29 -13.88
C GLY A 350 3.10 30.21 -12.90
N ASN A 351 1.90 30.48 -13.43
CA ASN A 351 0.66 30.56 -12.68
C ASN A 351 -0.11 29.23 -12.74
N ILE A 352 -0.89 28.97 -11.69
CA ILE A 352 -1.93 27.93 -11.72
C ILE A 352 -3.09 28.46 -12.53
N VAL A 353 -3.55 27.65 -13.48
CA VAL A 353 -4.72 27.93 -14.31
C VAL A 353 -5.69 26.76 -14.26
N GLN A 354 -6.97 27.05 -14.51
CA GLN A 354 -7.97 26.04 -14.83
C GLN A 354 -8.10 25.95 -16.35
N GLY A 355 -8.15 24.73 -16.88
CA GLY A 355 -8.46 24.50 -18.28
C GLY A 355 -9.35 23.29 -18.51
N THR A 356 -9.81 23.18 -19.75
CA THR A 356 -10.63 22.07 -20.22
C THR A 356 -10.03 21.47 -21.48
N LEU A 357 -10.07 20.15 -21.59
CA LEU A 357 -9.63 19.39 -22.75
C LEU A 357 -10.84 19.00 -23.60
N ILE A 358 -10.93 19.56 -24.80
CA ILE A 358 -12.01 19.31 -25.76
C ILE A 358 -11.38 18.98 -27.11
N ASN A 359 -11.70 17.81 -27.67
CA ASN A 359 -11.19 17.37 -28.98
C ASN A 359 -9.66 17.51 -29.13
N ASP A 360 -8.90 17.09 -28.11
CA ASP A 360 -7.43 17.21 -28.06
C ASP A 360 -6.92 18.66 -28.20
N GLN A 361 -7.72 19.62 -27.76
CA GLN A 361 -7.31 21.00 -27.57
C GLN A 361 -7.52 21.37 -26.11
N LEU A 362 -6.46 21.93 -25.53
CA LEU A 362 -6.48 22.49 -24.20
C LEU A 362 -6.94 23.93 -24.30
N LYS A 363 -7.87 24.33 -23.43
CA LYS A 363 -8.32 25.72 -23.36
C LYS A 363 -8.27 26.17 -21.91
N ILE A 364 -7.56 27.26 -21.62
CA ILE A 364 -7.62 27.92 -20.32
C ILE A 364 -9.00 28.57 -20.18
N THR A 365 -9.69 28.25 -19.09
CA THR A 365 -11.01 28.78 -18.75
C THR A 365 -10.96 29.81 -17.63
N ASP A 366 -9.96 29.74 -16.76
CA ASP A 366 -9.74 30.69 -15.66
C ASP A 366 -8.23 30.76 -15.34
N SER A 367 -7.69 31.97 -15.16
CA SER A 367 -6.28 32.19 -14.78
C SER A 367 -6.05 32.23 -13.27
N LEU A 368 -7.11 32.09 -12.46
CA LEU A 368 -7.08 31.95 -11.01
C LEU A 368 -6.18 32.98 -10.29
N PRO A 369 -6.28 34.29 -10.62
CA PRO A 369 -5.28 35.29 -10.23
C PRO A 369 -5.07 35.43 -8.72
N ILE A 370 -6.09 35.10 -7.90
CA ILE A 370 -5.98 35.17 -6.43
C ILE A 370 -5.06 34.11 -5.83
N LEU A 371 -4.80 33.02 -6.54
CA LEU A 371 -3.89 31.96 -6.09
C LEU A 371 -2.42 32.32 -6.36
N ASN A 372 -2.21 33.09 -7.43
CA ASN A 372 -0.90 33.35 -8.00
C ASN A 372 -0.25 34.60 -7.39
N THR A 373 1.07 34.62 -7.35
CA THR A 373 1.85 35.79 -6.93
C THR A 373 2.60 36.38 -8.11
N GLU A 374 3.05 37.63 -7.98
CA GLU A 374 3.76 38.31 -9.06
C GLU A 374 5.19 37.77 -9.27
N LEU A 375 5.84 37.33 -8.19
CA LEU A 375 7.24 36.92 -8.19
C LEU A 375 7.45 35.42 -7.94
N GLY A 376 6.48 34.76 -7.31
CA GLY A 376 6.56 33.33 -7.01
C GLY A 376 6.10 32.49 -8.20
N THR A 377 6.49 31.23 -8.18
CA THR A 377 6.00 30.21 -9.09
C THR A 377 5.00 29.33 -8.35
N GLU A 378 3.76 29.28 -8.83
CA GLU A 378 2.71 28.43 -8.29
C GLU A 378 2.45 27.21 -9.19
N PHE A 379 2.59 26.02 -8.65
CA PHE A 379 2.51 24.77 -9.42
C PHE A 379 1.98 23.60 -8.60
N SER A 380 1.78 22.46 -9.27
CA SER A 380 1.28 21.21 -8.69
C SER A 380 -0.02 21.38 -7.89
N PRO A 381 -1.08 21.90 -8.52
CA PRO A 381 -2.37 22.07 -7.87
C PRO A 381 -3.01 20.70 -7.55
N TYR A 382 -3.80 20.67 -6.51
CA TYR A 382 -4.74 19.63 -6.15
C TYR A 382 -6.05 20.30 -5.77
N VAL A 383 -7.15 19.92 -6.42
CA VAL A 383 -8.47 20.44 -6.09
C VAL A 383 -9.28 19.32 -5.46
N ASN A 384 -9.83 19.55 -4.27
CA ASN A 384 -10.74 18.56 -3.67
C ASN A 384 -11.93 18.30 -4.61
N ARG A 385 -12.41 17.05 -4.72
CA ARG A 385 -13.51 16.70 -5.64
C ARG A 385 -14.77 17.53 -5.47
N GLU A 386 -15.08 17.95 -4.25
CA GLU A 386 -16.22 18.83 -3.93
C GLU A 386 -15.87 20.32 -4.11
N LYS A 387 -14.71 20.63 -4.70
CA LYS A 387 -14.13 21.97 -4.86
C LYS A 387 -14.14 22.82 -3.58
N ARG A 388 -14.02 22.19 -2.39
CA ARG A 388 -13.99 22.91 -1.11
C ARG A 388 -12.71 23.69 -0.90
N PHE A 389 -11.61 23.18 -1.44
CA PHE A 389 -10.30 23.80 -1.35
C PHE A 389 -9.43 23.38 -2.52
N ILE A 390 -8.41 24.20 -2.79
CA ILE A 390 -7.28 23.89 -3.66
C ILE A 390 -6.00 23.96 -2.81
N ILE A 391 -5.15 22.96 -2.94
CA ILE A 391 -3.79 22.94 -2.39
C ILE A 391 -2.82 23.04 -3.55
N PHE A 392 -1.74 23.79 -3.39
CA PHE A 392 -0.71 23.89 -4.41
C PHE A 392 0.65 24.20 -3.78
N THR A 393 1.71 24.05 -4.57
CA THR A 393 3.06 24.40 -4.16
C THR A 393 3.40 25.80 -4.66
N ARG A 394 4.00 26.61 -3.79
CA ARG A 394 4.66 27.86 -4.17
C ARG A 394 6.17 27.69 -4.02
N TYR A 395 6.92 28.20 -4.98
CA TYR A 395 8.37 28.35 -4.91
C TYR A 395 8.76 29.81 -5.17
N LEU A 396 9.58 30.37 -4.29
CA LEU A 396 10.18 31.69 -4.45
C LEU A 396 11.61 31.60 -3.92
N GLU A 397 12.59 31.64 -4.81
CA GLU A 397 14.01 31.44 -4.48
C GLU A 397 14.52 32.44 -3.42
N SER A 398 14.04 33.68 -3.47
CA SER A 398 14.45 34.76 -2.58
C SER A 398 13.83 34.71 -1.18
N ASP A 399 12.76 33.94 -0.97
CA ASP A 399 12.07 33.86 0.33
C ASP A 399 11.57 32.44 0.64
N GLY A 400 12.34 31.71 1.44
CA GLY A 400 11.98 30.38 1.93
C GLY A 400 10.69 30.34 2.75
N ALA A 401 10.26 31.46 3.34
CA ALA A 401 8.95 31.54 4.01
C ALA A 401 7.79 31.44 3.00
N GLN A 402 8.01 31.79 1.73
CA GLN A 402 7.06 31.61 0.63
C GLN A 402 7.20 30.27 -0.10
N GLN A 403 8.11 29.38 0.32
CA GLN A 403 8.24 28.04 -0.25
C GLN A 403 7.40 27.01 0.51
N GLY A 404 6.63 26.18 -0.21
CA GLY A 404 5.92 25.02 0.34
C GLY A 404 4.46 24.93 -0.09
N PHE A 405 3.67 24.19 0.67
CA PHE A 405 2.24 24.01 0.38
C PHE A 405 1.39 25.17 0.87
N PHE A 406 0.48 25.61 0.02
CA PHE A 406 -0.53 26.62 0.32
C PHE A 406 -1.91 26.05 0.04
N VAL A 407 -2.89 26.46 0.84
CA VAL A 407 -4.31 26.12 0.67
C VAL A 407 -5.13 27.38 0.46
N SER A 408 -6.05 27.34 -0.50
CA SER A 408 -7.13 28.31 -0.66
C SER A 408 -8.47 27.61 -0.55
N TYR A 409 -9.40 28.22 0.17
CA TYR A 409 -10.73 27.67 0.41
C TYR A 409 -11.74 28.28 -0.57
N ASN A 410 -12.70 27.47 -1.01
CA ASN A 410 -13.80 27.96 -1.83
C ASN A 410 -14.86 28.63 -0.95
N LEU A 411 -15.07 29.92 -1.18
CA LEU A 411 -16.08 30.77 -0.55
C LEU A 411 -17.34 30.92 -1.43
N GLY A 412 -17.35 30.30 -2.60
CA GLY A 412 -18.46 30.26 -3.55
C GLY A 412 -19.22 28.93 -3.52
N SER A 413 -19.86 28.58 -4.64
CA SER A 413 -20.50 27.28 -4.83
C SER A 413 -19.56 26.30 -5.54
N TYR A 414 -20.02 25.07 -5.73
CA TYR A 414 -19.32 24.07 -6.54
C TYR A 414 -19.21 24.48 -8.02
N GLU A 415 -20.27 25.05 -8.58
CA GLU A 415 -20.38 25.46 -9.98
C GLU A 415 -19.60 26.74 -10.25
N VAL A 416 -19.62 27.68 -9.29
CA VAL A 416 -18.96 28.98 -9.38
C VAL A 416 -18.03 29.16 -8.18
N PRO A 417 -16.85 28.50 -8.20
CA PRO A 417 -15.92 28.59 -7.09
C PRO A 417 -15.37 30.02 -6.95
N LYS A 418 -15.17 30.45 -5.70
CA LYS A 418 -14.52 31.71 -5.35
C LYS A 418 -13.42 31.44 -4.34
N TRP A 419 -12.20 31.37 -4.82
CA TRP A 419 -11.05 31.02 -3.99
C TRP A 419 -10.68 32.15 -3.03
N SER A 420 -10.39 31.81 -1.78
CA SER A 420 -9.86 32.75 -0.78
C SER A 420 -8.40 33.09 -1.07
N HIS A 421 -7.85 34.08 -0.36
CA HIS A 421 -6.39 34.24 -0.34
C HIS A 421 -5.70 32.98 0.21
N PRO A 422 -4.60 32.51 -0.42
CA PRO A 422 -3.88 31.32 0.01
C PRO A 422 -3.26 31.46 1.40
N LYS A 423 -3.25 30.37 2.17
CA LYS A 423 -2.60 30.26 3.48
C LYS A 423 -1.58 29.11 3.45
N LYS A 424 -0.37 29.35 3.97
CA LYS A 424 0.68 28.31 4.06
C LYS A 424 0.26 27.21 5.03
N ILE A 425 0.43 25.95 4.62
CA ILE A 425 0.24 24.77 5.47
C ILE A 425 1.54 24.53 6.25
N LYS A 426 1.66 25.16 7.42
CA LYS A 426 2.92 25.17 8.21
C LYS A 426 3.39 23.80 8.70
N THR A 427 2.50 22.81 8.75
CA THR A 427 2.83 21.46 9.22
C THR A 427 3.51 20.60 8.16
N LEU A 428 3.57 21.05 6.91
CA LEU A 428 4.23 20.34 5.82
C LEU A 428 5.57 21.01 5.46
N PRO A 429 6.62 20.24 5.18
CA PRO A 429 7.85 20.76 4.61
C PRO A 429 7.64 21.21 3.14
N TYR A 430 8.69 21.75 2.53
CA TYR A 430 8.70 21.96 1.08
C TYR A 430 8.56 20.63 0.34
N GLY A 431 7.78 20.64 -0.73
CA GLY A 431 7.44 19.49 -1.55
C GLY A 431 6.35 19.84 -2.55
N TRP A 432 5.92 18.88 -3.35
CA TRP A 432 4.87 19.06 -4.35
C TRP A 432 4.05 17.79 -4.57
N ASN A 433 3.10 17.82 -5.52
CA ASN A 433 2.15 16.76 -5.85
C ASN A 433 1.27 16.36 -4.67
N ALA A 434 0.52 17.34 -4.14
CA ALA A 434 -0.49 17.08 -3.13
C ALA A 434 -1.55 16.09 -3.66
N TYR A 435 -1.90 15.07 -2.88
CA TYR A 435 -3.01 14.18 -3.21
C TYR A 435 -3.63 13.58 -1.96
N PHE A 436 -4.92 13.24 -2.01
CA PHE A 436 -5.61 12.57 -0.90
C PHE A 436 -6.03 11.16 -1.31
N ILE A 437 -5.71 10.17 -0.49
CA ILE A 437 -6.11 8.76 -0.70
C ILE A 437 -6.82 8.20 0.54
N ASN A 438 -7.35 6.98 0.41
CA ASN A 438 -8.01 6.23 1.49
C ASN A 438 -9.14 7.05 2.14
N ASP A 439 -10.04 7.54 1.29
CA ASP A 439 -11.21 8.35 1.65
C ASP A 439 -10.84 9.67 2.35
N GLY A 440 -9.71 10.25 1.96
CA GLY A 440 -9.21 11.49 2.55
C GLY A 440 -8.63 11.32 3.95
N ARG A 441 -8.24 10.10 4.35
CA ARG A 441 -7.54 9.85 5.62
C ARG A 441 -6.02 10.03 5.51
N GLN A 442 -5.46 9.92 4.31
CA GLN A 442 -4.04 10.08 4.04
C GLN A 442 -3.81 11.20 3.02
N PHE A 443 -2.85 12.06 3.31
CA PHE A 443 -2.32 13.08 2.41
C PHE A 443 -0.97 12.63 1.91
N LEU A 444 -0.82 12.61 0.60
CA LEU A 444 0.42 12.28 -0.07
C LEU A 444 1.06 13.54 -0.66
N TYR A 445 2.38 13.55 -0.66
CA TYR A 445 3.19 14.51 -1.40
C TYR A 445 4.55 13.90 -1.73
N THR A 446 5.38 14.57 -2.53
CA THR A 446 6.79 14.19 -2.72
C THR A 446 7.71 15.32 -2.29
N ASN A 447 8.85 14.95 -1.70
CA ASN A 447 9.97 15.87 -1.45
C ASN A 447 11.00 15.88 -2.60
N GLY A 448 10.69 15.20 -3.71
CA GLY A 448 11.58 14.99 -4.85
C GLY A 448 12.22 13.62 -4.88
N ASP A 449 12.49 13.03 -3.71
CA ASP A 449 13.11 11.72 -3.59
C ASP A 449 12.11 10.62 -3.25
N ASN A 450 11.19 10.90 -2.33
CA ASN A 450 10.25 9.91 -1.83
C ASN A 450 8.82 10.43 -1.92
N ILE A 451 7.88 9.52 -2.15
CA ILE A 451 6.48 9.77 -1.87
C ILE A 451 6.26 9.64 -0.37
N MET A 452 5.81 10.73 0.24
CA MET A 452 5.54 10.89 1.65
C MET A 452 4.04 10.73 1.93
N SER A 453 3.69 10.15 3.07
CA SER A 453 2.32 10.03 3.57
C SER A 453 2.21 10.61 4.97
N VAL A 454 1.23 11.49 5.17
CA VAL A 454 0.88 12.03 6.49
C VAL A 454 -0.61 11.91 6.76
N SER A 455 -0.97 11.96 8.05
CA SER A 455 -2.36 11.98 8.48
C SER A 455 -3.05 13.25 7.98
N THR A 456 -4.23 13.16 7.38
CA THR A 456 -4.97 14.39 7.03
C THR A 456 -5.39 15.19 8.25
N LYS A 457 -5.60 14.51 9.39
CA LYS A 457 -5.87 15.15 10.68
C LYS A 457 -4.75 16.12 11.11
N SER A 458 -3.48 15.85 10.77
CA SER A 458 -2.37 16.75 11.16
C SER A 458 -2.26 17.99 10.29
N LEU A 459 -3.00 18.05 9.17
CA LEU A 459 -3.01 19.24 8.30
C LEU A 459 -3.95 20.34 8.82
N ASN A 460 -4.86 20.00 9.74
CA ASN A 460 -5.87 20.91 10.28
C ASN A 460 -6.64 21.67 9.18
N LEU A 461 -6.94 20.97 8.07
CA LEU A 461 -7.79 21.50 7.01
C LEU A 461 -9.24 21.37 7.46
N THR A 462 -9.96 22.48 7.52
CA THR A 462 -11.38 22.49 7.88
C THR A 462 -12.19 21.84 6.76
N TYR A 463 -12.55 20.57 6.95
CA TYR A 463 -13.62 19.91 6.22
C TYR A 463 -14.96 20.42 6.77
N GLU A 464 -15.27 21.70 6.57
CA GLU A 464 -16.64 22.14 6.80
C GLU A 464 -17.50 21.55 5.68
N LYS A 465 -18.24 20.49 6.02
CA LYS A 465 -19.36 20.03 5.21
C LYS A 465 -20.33 21.21 5.19
N GLN A 466 -20.36 21.98 4.10
CA GLN A 466 -21.47 22.90 3.88
C GLN A 466 -22.70 22.02 3.77
N SER A 467 -23.48 21.98 4.84
CA SER A 467 -24.85 21.50 4.82
C SER A 467 -25.63 22.45 3.92
N TYR A 468 -25.82 22.04 2.67
CA TYR A 468 -26.81 22.64 1.77
C TYR A 468 -28.20 22.16 2.16
#